data_AF-A0A962MAS6-F1
#
_entry.id   AF-A0A962MAS6-F1
#
_cell.length_a   1.000
_cell.length_b   1.000
_cell.length_c   1.000
_cell.angle_alpha   90.00
_cell.angle_beta   90.00
_cell.angle_gamma   90.00
#
_symmetry.space_group_name_H-M   'P 1'
#
loop_
_entity.id
_entity.type
_entity.pdbx_description
1 polymer ?
#
loop_
_entity_poly.entity_id
_entity_poly.type
_entity_poly.pdbx_seq_one_letter_code
_entity_poly.pdbx_strand_id
1 'polypeptide(L)'
;MLAATAGIIGAKLAGRIVPRYGIASLISFALLTILAGFVVLSLAPDSLTGLVVGIVLIDLGVFAAQVPNQMRVFSLAPEAQSRMNAIYMLCYYLGASLGSGIAVWLMENRGWVGVMFFATVLIIAALLQHFVSSRQRLFHSELASEGSA
;
A
#
# COMPACT_ATOMS: atom_id res chain seq x y z
N MET A 1 10.43 5.94 -15.96
CA MET A 1 10.23 4.72 -16.78
C MET A 1 9.83 3.49 -15.96
N LEU A 2 10.40 3.23 -14.77
CA LEU A 2 9.97 2.11 -13.91
C LEU A 2 8.49 2.17 -13.48
N ALA A 3 7.96 3.36 -13.17
CA ALA A 3 6.53 3.55 -12.85
C ALA A 3 5.58 3.20 -14.02
N ALA A 4 6.03 3.41 -15.27
CA ALA A 4 5.25 3.06 -16.45
C ALA A 4 5.25 1.54 -16.69
N THR A 5 6.41 0.89 -16.55
CA THR A 5 6.54 -0.57 -16.68
C THR A 5 5.86 -1.32 -15.52
N ALA A 6 5.97 -0.80 -14.28
CA ALA A 6 5.25 -1.30 -13.11
C ALA A 6 3.73 -1.12 -13.25
N GLY A 7 3.27 -0.02 -13.86
CA GLY A 7 1.88 0.18 -14.23
C GLY A 7 1.37 -0.84 -15.25
N ILE A 8 2.19 -1.21 -16.24
CA ILE A 8 1.84 -2.23 -17.26
C ILE A 8 1.79 -3.64 -16.65
N ILE A 9 2.74 -3.98 -15.78
CA ILE A 9 2.76 -5.28 -15.07
C ILE A 9 1.61 -5.34 -14.06
N GLY A 10 1.36 -4.25 -13.33
CA GLY A 10 0.23 -4.08 -12.42
C GLY A 10 -1.11 -4.18 -13.16
N ALA A 11 -1.25 -3.60 -14.35
CA ALA A 11 -2.44 -3.73 -15.19
C ALA A 11 -2.63 -5.15 -15.74
N LYS A 12 -1.56 -5.86 -16.11
CA LYS A 12 -1.63 -7.28 -16.52
C LYS A 12 -2.00 -8.22 -15.36
N LEU A 13 -1.46 -7.97 -14.18
CA LEU A 13 -1.77 -8.75 -12.98
C LEU A 13 -3.19 -8.44 -12.47
N ALA A 14 -3.58 -7.17 -12.47
CA ALA A 14 -4.95 -6.73 -12.20
C ALA A 14 -5.94 -7.34 -13.20
N GLY A 15 -5.64 -7.34 -14.51
CA GLY A 15 -6.51 -7.93 -15.53
C GLY A 15 -6.78 -9.44 -15.36
N ARG A 16 -5.86 -10.20 -14.73
CA ARG A 16 -6.02 -11.63 -14.44
C ARG A 16 -6.66 -11.92 -13.07
N ILE A 17 -6.41 -11.09 -12.06
CA ILE A 17 -6.83 -11.35 -10.67
C ILE A 17 -8.13 -10.59 -10.31
N VAL A 18 -8.39 -9.43 -10.91
CA VAL A 18 -9.59 -8.60 -10.65
C VAL A 18 -10.91 -9.32 -10.98
N PRO A 19 -11.04 -10.11 -12.07
CA PRO A 19 -12.28 -10.83 -12.35
C PRO A 19 -12.60 -11.94 -11.33
N ARG A 20 -11.61 -12.38 -10.53
CA ARG A 20 -11.73 -13.55 -9.64
C ARG A 20 -11.63 -13.24 -8.14
N TYR A 21 -10.97 -12.14 -7.76
CA TYR A 21 -10.72 -11.80 -6.34
C TYR A 21 -10.95 -10.32 -5.96
N GLY A 22 -11.23 -9.43 -6.92
CA GLY A 22 -11.54 -8.02 -6.67
C GLY A 22 -10.36 -7.13 -6.21
N ILE A 23 -10.59 -5.81 -6.25
CA ILE A 23 -9.59 -4.76 -5.93
C ILE A 23 -9.02 -4.92 -4.49
N ALA A 24 -9.84 -5.40 -3.55
CA ALA A 24 -9.42 -5.60 -2.17
C ALA A 24 -8.37 -6.72 -2.00
N SER A 25 -8.41 -7.76 -2.83
CA SER A 25 -7.42 -8.84 -2.76
C SER A 25 -6.06 -8.40 -3.33
N LEU A 26 -6.08 -7.52 -4.34
CA LEU A 26 -4.85 -6.97 -4.90
C LEU A 26 -4.10 -6.10 -3.89
N ILE A 27 -4.82 -5.25 -3.16
CA ILE A 27 -4.24 -4.44 -2.08
C ILE A 27 -3.68 -5.34 -0.97
N SER A 28 -4.37 -6.42 -0.61
CA SER A 28 -3.89 -7.38 0.39
C SER A 28 -2.58 -8.05 -0.04
N PHE A 29 -2.49 -8.50 -1.30
CA PHE A 29 -1.27 -9.11 -1.84
C PHE A 29 -0.11 -8.11 -1.88
N ALA A 30 -0.38 -6.87 -2.27
CA ALA A 30 0.59 -5.79 -2.28
C ALA A 30 1.15 -5.51 -0.87
N LEU A 31 0.28 -5.39 0.14
CA LEU A 31 0.68 -5.18 1.53
C LEU A 31 1.49 -6.37 2.10
N LEU A 32 1.11 -7.61 1.77
CA LEU A 32 1.87 -8.81 2.14
C LEU A 32 3.27 -8.83 1.50
N THR A 33 3.38 -8.36 0.26
CA THR A 33 4.66 -8.27 -0.45
C THR A 33 5.58 -7.24 0.22
N ILE A 34 5.03 -6.09 0.63
CA ILE A 34 5.77 -5.08 1.39
C ILE A 34 6.26 -5.67 2.73
N LEU A 35 5.38 -6.38 3.45
CA LEU A 35 5.73 -7.03 4.70
C LEU A 35 6.85 -8.07 4.52
N ALA A 36 6.79 -8.88 3.47
CA ALA A 36 7.85 -9.83 3.13
C ALA A 36 9.18 -9.13 2.84
N GLY A 37 9.16 -7.98 2.14
CA GLY A 37 10.34 -7.15 1.92
C GLY A 37 10.98 -6.68 3.23
N PHE A 38 10.17 -6.18 4.18
CA PHE A 38 10.66 -5.79 5.52
C PHE A 38 11.25 -6.96 6.31
N VAL A 39 10.68 -8.15 6.20
CA VAL A 39 11.25 -9.37 6.82
C VAL A 39 12.61 -9.74 6.22
N VAL A 40 12.76 -9.64 4.89
CA VAL A 40 14.06 -9.88 4.24
C VAL A 40 15.09 -8.86 4.68
N LEU A 41 14.70 -7.58 4.77
CA LEU A 41 15.56 -6.48 5.23
C LEU A 41 15.98 -6.61 6.70
N SER A 42 15.15 -7.24 7.55
CA SER A 42 15.49 -7.46 8.96
C SER A 42 16.34 -8.71 9.19
N LEU A 43 16.17 -9.75 8.38
CA LEU A 43 16.96 -10.99 8.47
C LEU A 43 18.35 -10.89 7.84
N ALA A 44 18.53 -10.00 6.85
CA ALA A 44 19.77 -9.87 6.09
C ALA A 44 20.29 -8.42 6.05
N PRO A 45 20.50 -7.74 7.21
CA PRO A 45 20.91 -6.34 7.24
C PRO A 45 22.30 -6.09 6.64
N ASP A 46 23.22 -7.05 6.78
CA ASP A 46 24.61 -6.93 6.32
C ASP A 46 24.84 -7.51 4.90
N SER A 47 23.81 -8.10 4.30
CA SER A 47 23.90 -8.69 2.95
C SER A 47 23.44 -7.69 1.90
N LEU A 48 24.35 -7.32 0.99
CA LEU A 48 24.00 -6.48 -0.16
C LEU A 48 22.87 -7.11 -1.00
N THR A 49 22.90 -8.42 -1.19
CA THR A 49 21.85 -9.14 -1.92
C THR A 49 20.51 -9.10 -1.17
N GLY A 50 20.53 -9.28 0.15
CA GLY A 50 19.34 -9.18 1.01
C GLY A 50 18.69 -7.79 0.94
N LEU A 51 19.52 -6.74 1.03
CA LEU A 51 19.07 -5.34 0.90
C LEU A 51 18.41 -5.09 -0.46
N VAL A 52 19.05 -5.50 -1.56
CA VAL A 52 18.51 -5.31 -2.92
C VAL A 52 17.17 -6.01 -3.07
N VAL A 53 17.09 -7.29 -2.67
CA VAL A 53 15.85 -8.07 -2.77
C VAL A 53 14.74 -7.46 -1.91
N GLY A 54 15.04 -7.08 -0.67
CA GLY A 54 14.07 -6.47 0.24
C GLY A 54 13.50 -5.15 -0.31
N ILE A 55 14.37 -4.25 -0.80
CA ILE A 55 13.94 -2.97 -1.38
C ILE A 55 13.07 -3.18 -2.62
N VAL A 56 13.47 -4.09 -3.52
CA VAL A 56 12.69 -4.40 -4.73
C VAL A 56 11.31 -4.95 -4.38
N LEU A 57 11.20 -5.82 -3.37
CA LEU A 57 9.91 -6.33 -2.90
C LEU A 57 9.01 -5.21 -2.35
N ILE A 58 9.59 -4.30 -1.55
CA ILE A 58 8.87 -3.14 -1.02
C ILE A 58 8.35 -2.26 -2.17
N ASP A 59 9.21 -1.89 -3.12
CA ASP A 59 8.83 -1.03 -4.25
C ASP A 59 7.72 -1.65 -5.10
N LEU A 60 7.83 -2.95 -5.41
CA LEU A 60 6.82 -3.68 -6.15
C LEU A 60 5.48 -3.66 -5.41
N GLY A 61 5.49 -3.92 -4.11
CA GLY A 61 4.28 -3.88 -3.29
C GLY A 61 3.69 -2.46 -3.19
N VAL A 62 4.50 -1.43 -3.02
CA VAL A 62 4.03 -0.03 -2.97
C VAL A 62 3.38 0.36 -4.29
N PHE A 63 4.03 0.12 -5.43
CA PHE A 63 3.44 0.44 -6.74
C PHE A 63 2.17 -0.38 -7.02
N ALA A 64 2.15 -1.65 -6.63
CA ALA A 64 0.96 -2.49 -6.76
C ALA A 64 -0.21 -2.01 -5.91
N ALA A 65 0.03 -1.47 -4.71
CA ALA A 65 -1.01 -0.88 -3.86
C ALA A 65 -1.45 0.51 -4.36
N GLN A 66 -0.53 1.30 -4.92
CA GLN A 66 -0.78 2.70 -5.26
C GLN A 66 -1.82 2.87 -6.37
N VAL A 67 -1.75 2.06 -7.43
CA VAL A 67 -2.68 2.12 -8.58
C VAL A 67 -4.15 1.91 -8.15
N PRO A 68 -4.52 0.81 -7.47
CA PRO A 68 -5.90 0.62 -7.02
C PRO A 68 -6.33 1.65 -5.98
N ASN A 69 -5.41 2.19 -5.18
CA ASN A 69 -5.73 3.23 -4.20
C ASN A 69 -6.11 4.55 -4.89
N GLN A 70 -5.35 4.97 -5.92
CA GLN A 70 -5.69 6.14 -6.73
C GLN A 70 -7.02 5.97 -7.46
N MET A 71 -7.25 4.80 -8.07
CA MET A 71 -8.52 4.48 -8.74
C MET A 71 -9.71 4.62 -7.77
N ARG A 72 -9.57 4.11 -6.54
CA ARG A 72 -10.61 4.20 -5.51
C ARG A 72 -10.86 5.64 -5.07
N VAL A 73 -9.82 6.45 -4.88
CA VAL A 73 -9.95 7.86 -4.45
C VAL A 73 -10.56 8.71 -5.56
N PHE A 74 -10.12 8.55 -6.80
CA PHE A 74 -10.61 9.34 -7.93
C PHE A 74 -12.03 8.94 -8.36
N SER A 75 -12.48 7.71 -8.04
CA SER A 75 -13.87 7.32 -8.29
C SER A 75 -14.90 7.98 -7.36
N LEU A 76 -14.50 8.61 -6.24
CA LEU A 76 -15.46 9.27 -5.34
C LEU A 76 -16.10 10.52 -5.95
N ALA A 77 -15.35 11.26 -6.79
CA ALA A 77 -15.84 12.46 -7.44
C ALA A 77 -15.26 12.57 -8.86
N PRO A 78 -15.79 11.79 -9.83
CA PRO A 78 -15.28 11.76 -11.20
C PRO A 78 -15.37 13.12 -11.89
N GLU A 79 -16.32 13.97 -11.49
CA GLU A 79 -16.50 15.33 -12.05
C GLU A 79 -15.47 16.34 -11.52
N ALA A 80 -14.78 16.04 -10.40
CA ALA A 80 -13.84 16.94 -9.74
C ALA A 80 -12.44 16.33 -9.57
N GLN A 81 -11.96 15.59 -10.58
CA GLN A 81 -10.67 14.88 -10.52
C GLN A 81 -9.49 15.77 -10.11
N SER A 82 -9.42 17.01 -10.60
CA SER A 82 -8.34 17.94 -10.26
C SER A 82 -8.29 18.25 -8.75
N ARG A 83 -9.46 18.47 -8.12
CA ARG A 83 -9.56 18.74 -6.69
C ARG A 83 -9.24 17.49 -5.86
N MET A 84 -9.72 16.31 -6.28
CA MET A 84 -9.38 15.04 -5.62
C MET A 84 -7.89 14.71 -5.69
N ASN A 85 -7.26 14.95 -6.83
CA ASN A 85 -5.82 14.78 -7.00
C ASN A 85 -5.02 15.73 -6.09
N ALA A 86 -5.43 16.99 -5.98
CA ALA A 86 -4.77 17.95 -5.08
C ALA A 86 -4.83 17.50 -3.61
N ILE A 87 -6.01 17.05 -3.14
CA ILE A 87 -6.17 16.53 -1.77
C ILE A 87 -5.34 15.26 -1.58
N TYR A 88 -5.38 14.33 -2.55
CA TYR A 88 -4.60 13.09 -2.51
C TYR A 88 -3.10 13.37 -2.39
N MET A 89 -2.57 14.25 -3.25
CA MET A 89 -1.15 14.62 -3.24
C MET A 89 -0.76 15.38 -1.97
N LEU A 90 -1.65 16.23 -1.43
CA LEU A 90 -1.42 16.90 -0.15
C LEU A 90 -1.27 15.89 0.99
N CYS A 91 -2.20 14.95 1.12
CA CYS A 91 -2.12 13.88 2.13
C CYS A 91 -0.87 13.02 1.94
N TYR A 92 -0.53 12.69 0.70
CA TYR A 92 0.67 11.92 0.37
C TYR A 92 1.94 12.63 0.80
N TYR A 93 2.10 13.92 0.47
CA TYR A 93 3.29 14.69 0.85
C TYR A 93 3.36 14.97 2.35
N LEU A 94 2.23 15.23 3.02
CA LEU A 94 2.18 15.36 4.47
C LEU A 94 2.65 14.09 5.16
N GLY A 95 2.15 12.93 4.74
CA GLY A 95 2.58 11.64 5.25
C GLY A 95 4.06 11.37 4.99
N ALA A 96 4.54 11.65 3.78
CA ALA A 96 5.95 11.47 3.42
C ALA A 96 6.89 12.38 4.23
N SER A 97 6.50 13.65 4.46
CA SER A 97 7.27 14.60 5.26
C SER A 97 7.38 14.16 6.73
N LEU A 98 6.24 13.82 7.35
CA LEU A 98 6.21 13.32 8.73
C LEU A 98 6.98 12.00 8.86
N GLY A 99 6.76 11.07 7.94
CA GLY A 99 7.44 9.78 7.91
C GLY A 99 8.96 9.93 7.77
N SER A 100 9.42 10.83 6.90
CA SER A 100 10.85 11.12 6.71
C SER A 100 11.48 11.71 7.98
N GLY A 101 10.82 12.70 8.60
CA GLY A 101 11.31 13.30 9.85
C GLY A 101 11.44 12.28 10.99
N ILE A 102 10.43 11.42 11.16
CA ILE A 102 10.45 10.35 12.18
C ILE A 102 11.52 9.30 11.84
N ALA A 103 11.67 8.94 10.56
CA ALA A 103 12.67 7.96 10.13
C ALA A 103 14.10 8.46 10.38
N VAL A 104 14.40 9.74 10.10
CA VAL A 104 15.70 10.34 10.41
C VAL A 104 15.97 10.33 11.91
N TRP A 105 15.00 10.77 12.72
CA TRP A 105 15.14 10.77 14.17
C TRP A 105 15.35 9.36 14.74
N LEU A 106 14.63 8.36 14.23
CA LEU A 106 14.83 6.96 14.61
C LEU A 106 16.18 6.43 14.17
N MET A 107 16.66 6.81 12.99
CA MET A 107 17.98 6.40 12.51
C MET A 107 19.08 6.92 13.44
N GLU A 108 18.98 8.17 13.90
CA GLU A 108 19.98 8.77 14.81
C GLU A 108 19.96 8.13 16.21
N ASN A 109 18.78 7.80 16.74
CA ASN A 109 18.63 7.36 18.14
C ASN A 109 18.61 5.83 18.32
N ARG A 110 18.08 5.11 17.33
CA ARG A 110 17.79 3.67 17.38
C ARG A 110 18.41 2.90 16.22
N GLY A 111 19.12 3.59 15.32
CA GLY A 111 19.75 3.00 14.15
C GLY A 111 18.75 2.35 13.20
N TRP A 112 19.27 1.42 12.41
CA TRP A 112 18.51 0.66 11.41
C TRP A 112 17.29 -0.06 11.98
N VAL A 113 17.43 -0.66 13.18
CA VAL A 113 16.37 -1.44 13.82
C VAL A 113 15.17 -0.57 14.18
N GLY A 114 15.39 0.67 14.63
CA GLY A 114 14.31 1.61 14.94
C GLY A 114 13.46 1.95 13.72
N VAL A 115 14.12 2.22 12.59
CA VAL A 115 13.46 2.53 11.31
C VAL A 115 12.65 1.32 10.82
N MET A 116 13.23 0.12 10.88
CA MET A 116 12.54 -1.11 10.46
C MET A 116 11.34 -1.43 11.33
N PHE A 117 11.46 -1.27 12.64
CA PHE A 117 10.33 -1.48 13.56
C PHE A 117 9.18 -0.50 13.26
N PHE A 118 9.50 0.79 13.11
CA PHE A 118 8.50 1.81 12.79
C PHE A 118 7.78 1.53 11.47
N ALA A 119 8.54 1.19 10.41
CA ALA A 119 7.96 0.87 9.12
C ALA A 119 7.09 -0.41 9.16
N THR A 120 7.51 -1.42 9.93
CA THR A 120 6.74 -2.65 10.14
C THR A 120 5.42 -2.38 10.88
N VAL A 121 5.43 -1.51 11.90
CA VAL A 121 4.21 -1.11 12.61
C VAL A 121 3.25 -0.38 11.68
N LEU A 122 3.76 0.52 10.83
CA LEU A 122 2.93 1.22 9.85
C LEU A 122 2.29 0.29 8.82
N ILE A 123 3.03 -0.69 8.30
CA ILE A 123 2.46 -1.64 7.32
C ILE A 123 1.42 -2.56 7.97
N ILE A 124 1.62 -2.97 9.23
CA ILE A 124 0.63 -3.75 9.98
C ILE A 124 -0.63 -2.90 10.22
N ALA A 125 -0.48 -1.63 10.62
CA ALA A 125 -1.62 -0.73 10.78
C ALA A 125 -2.40 -0.56 9.47
N ALA A 126 -1.71 -0.42 8.33
CA ALA A 126 -2.32 -0.36 7.01
C ALA A 126 -3.07 -1.65 6.65
N LEU A 127 -2.49 -2.82 6.95
CA LEU A 127 -3.15 -4.12 6.79
C LEU A 127 -4.44 -4.20 7.62
N LEU A 128 -4.38 -3.85 8.90
CA LEU A 128 -5.55 -3.86 9.79
C LEU A 128 -6.65 -2.93 9.28
N GLN A 129 -6.30 -1.71 8.88
CA GLN A 129 -7.26 -0.74 8.35
C GLN A 129 -7.89 -1.23 7.03
N HIS A 130 -7.12 -1.92 6.20
CA HIS A 130 -7.62 -2.55 4.98
C HIS A 130 -8.61 -3.69 5.29
N PHE A 131 -8.29 -4.58 6.23
CA PHE A 131 -9.19 -5.66 6.66
C PHE A 131 -10.47 -5.16 7.32
N VAL A 132 -10.41 -4.09 8.11
CA VAL A 132 -11.60 -3.46 8.70
C VAL A 132 -12.47 -2.85 7.60
N SER A 133 -11.88 -2.15 6.64
CA SER A 133 -12.60 -1.51 5.53
C SER A 133 -13.15 -2.52 4.51
N SER A 134 -12.58 -3.72 4.39
CA SER A 134 -13.14 -4.80 3.58
C SER A 134 -14.34 -5.46 4.27
N ARG A 135 -14.29 -5.67 5.60
CA ARG A 135 -15.44 -6.18 6.37
C ARG A 135 -16.65 -5.25 6.34
N GLN A 136 -16.45 -3.94 6.46
CA GLN A 136 -17.56 -2.98 6.46
C GLN A 136 -18.33 -2.95 5.12
N ARG A 137 -17.64 -3.18 4.00
CA ARG A 137 -18.27 -3.23 2.68
C ARG A 137 -19.13 -4.47 2.47
N LEU A 138 -18.73 -5.62 3.01
CA LEU A 138 -19.52 -6.85 2.97
C LEU A 138 -20.81 -6.71 3.78
N PHE A 139 -20.72 -6.14 4.98
CA PHE A 139 -21.89 -5.88 5.83
C PHE A 139 -22.91 -4.93 5.18
N HIS A 140 -22.46 -3.89 4.47
CA HIS A 140 -23.37 -2.99 3.76
C HIS A 140 -24.03 -3.63 2.53
N SER A 141 -23.35 -4.55 1.84
CA SER A 141 -23.97 -5.28 0.72
C SER A 141 -25.02 -6.29 1.17
N GLU A 142 -24.84 -6.94 2.33
CA GLU A 142 -25.82 -7.88 2.89
C GLU A 142 -27.11 -7.14 3.29
N LEU A 143 -27.00 -6.01 4.00
CA LEU A 143 -28.14 -5.17 4.39
C LEU A 143 -28.89 -4.57 3.19
N ALA A 144 -28.17 -4.22 2.11
CA ALA A 144 -28.79 -3.73 0.88
C ALA A 144 -29.53 -4.84 0.10
N SER A 145 -29.11 -6.10 0.23
CA SER A 145 -29.80 -7.25 -0.37
C SER A 145 -31.02 -7.71 0.44
N GLU A 146 -30.98 -7.60 1.77
CA GLU A 146 -32.11 -7.93 2.65
C GLU A 146 -33.23 -6.88 2.60
N GLY A 147 -32.91 -5.61 2.35
CA GLY A 147 -33.92 -4.55 2.19
C GLY A 147 -34.65 -4.53 0.83
N SER A 148 -34.24 -5.38 -0.11
CA SER A 148 -34.82 -5.49 -1.47
C SER A 148 -35.70 -6.74 -1.66
N ALA A 149 -35.87 -7.57 -0.62
CA ALA A 149 -36.69 -8.78 -0.60
C ALA A 149 -37.94 -8.58 0.27
#